data_AF-A0A921SZ75-F1
#
_entry.id   AF-A0A921SZ75-F1
#
_cell.length_a   1.000
_cell.length_b   1.000
_cell.length_c   1.000
_cell.angle_alpha   90.00
_cell.angle_beta   90.00
_cell.angle_gamma   90.00
#
_symmetry.space_group_name_H-M   'P 1'
#
loop_
_entity.id
_entity.type
_entity.pdbx_description
1 polymer ?
#
loop_
_entity_poly.entity_id
_entity_poly.type
_entity_poly.pdbx_seq_one_letter_code
_entity_poly.pdbx_strand_id
1 'polypeptide(L)' 'MGSRILKSKRILFNLTQEEIAKELGITVKSYNLKENGKREFTLYEAKNIINLLKLNLKEVNDIFFNSSISK' A
#
# COMPACT_ATOMS: atom_id res chain seq x y z
N MET A 1 6.15 6.03 5.50
CA MET A 1 5.11 5.57 4.54
C MET A 1 3.82 6.35 4.72
N GLY A 2 3.18 6.72 3.61
CA GLY A 2 1.86 7.39 3.59
C GLY A 2 0.70 6.43 3.92
N SER A 3 0.76 5.75 5.07
CA SER A 3 -0.18 4.68 5.48
C SER A 3 -1.66 5.08 5.42
N ARG A 4 -1.96 6.35 5.72
CA ARG A 4 -3.33 6.90 5.67
C ARG A 4 -3.86 6.96 4.24
N ILE A 5 -3.03 7.31 3.27
CA ILE A 5 -3.45 7.48 1.87
C ILE A 5 -3.72 6.11 1.25
N LEU A 6 -2.83 5.14 1.47
CA LEU A 6 -3.03 3.77 1.00
C LEU A 6 -4.33 3.17 1.55
N LYS A 7 -4.56 3.31 2.86
CA LYS A 7 -5.78 2.83 3.51
C LYS A 7 -7.04 3.49 2.94
N SER A 8 -7.04 4.81 2.77
CA SER A 8 -8.17 5.55 2.18
C SER A 8 -8.47 5.08 0.76
N LYS A 9 -7.44 4.87 -0.06
CA LYS A 9 -7.61 4.38 -1.43
C LYS A 9 -8.16 2.95 -1.47
N ARG A 10 -7.67 2.06 -0.60
CA ARG A 10 -8.19 0.69 -0.48
C ARG A 10 -9.68 0.69 -0.14
N ILE A 11 -10.09 1.51 0.83
CA ILE A 11 -11.51 1.64 1.22
C ILE A 11 -12.35 2.22 0.08
N LEU A 12 -11.83 3.19 -0.68
CA LEU A 12 -12.51 3.73 -1.87
C LEU A 12 -12.78 2.65 -2.93
N PHE A 13 -11.91 1.66 -3.04
CA PHE A 13 -12.07 0.49 -3.92
C PHE A 13 -12.92 -0.62 -3.29
N ASN A 14 -13.46 -0.41 -2.10
CA ASN A 14 -14.25 -1.37 -1.33
C ASN A 14 -13.51 -2.69 -1.05
N LEU A 15 -12.18 -2.61 -0.86
CA LEU A 15 -11.33 -3.76 -0.59
C LEU A 15 -10.99 -3.85 0.90
N THR A 16 -11.00 -5.06 1.44
CA THR A 16 -10.51 -5.41 2.76
C THR A 16 -8.98 -5.59 2.75
N GLN A 17 -8.37 -5.61 3.93
CA GLN A 17 -6.96 -5.98 4.05
C GLN A 17 -6.71 -7.44 3.61
N GLU A 18 -7.69 -8.31 3.78
CA GLU A 18 -7.62 -9.73 3.41
C GLU A 18 -7.61 -9.92 1.89
N GLU A 19 -8.48 -9.22 1.18
CA GLU A 19 -8.55 -9.28 -0.29
C GLU A 19 -7.25 -8.80 -0.93
N ILE A 20 -6.69 -7.67 -0.48
CA ILE A 20 -5.40 -7.23 -1.02
C ILE A 20 -4.27 -8.19 -0.64
N ALA A 21 -4.26 -8.72 0.59
CA ALA A 21 -3.24 -9.70 0.98
C ALA A 21 -3.29 -10.95 0.09
N LYS A 22 -4.49 -11.42 -0.26
CA LYS A 22 -4.72 -12.54 -1.19
C LYS A 22 -4.18 -12.24 -2.58
N GLU A 23 -4.50 -11.07 -3.15
CA GLU A 23 -3.98 -10.64 -4.47
C GLU A 23 -2.44 -10.52 -4.49
N LEU A 24 -1.85 -10.16 -3.36
CA LEU A 24 -0.39 -10.06 -3.22
C LEU A 24 0.29 -11.40 -2.88
N GLY A 25 -0.47 -12.45 -2.58
CA GLY A 25 0.08 -13.74 -2.16
C GLY A 25 0.78 -13.69 -0.78
N ILE A 26 0.35 -12.80 0.11
CA ILE A 26 0.91 -12.64 1.45
C ILE A 26 -0.15 -12.84 2.54
N THR A 27 0.29 -13.01 3.79
CA THR A 27 -0.65 -13.08 4.92
C THR A 27 -1.28 -11.71 5.20
N VAL A 28 -2.53 -11.71 5.69
CA VAL A 28 -3.23 -10.48 6.12
C VAL A 28 -2.42 -9.71 7.17
N LYS A 29 -1.75 -10.42 8.08
CA LYS A 29 -0.84 -9.82 9.07
C LYS A 29 0.34 -9.11 8.40
N SER A 30 0.94 -9.71 7.36
CA SER A 30 2.02 -9.07 6.61
C SER A 30 1.55 -7.79 5.95
N TYR A 31 0.40 -7.84 5.25
CA TYR A 31 -0.21 -6.67 4.64
C TYR A 31 -0.54 -5.58 5.68
N ASN A 32 -1.12 -5.94 6.82
CA ASN A 32 -1.44 -5.00 7.89
C ASN A 32 -0.20 -4.26 8.40
N LEU A 33 0.91 -4.96 8.63
CA LEU A 33 2.16 -4.34 9.05
C LEU A 33 2.69 -3.38 7.98
N LYS A 34 2.57 -3.74 6.69
CA LYS A 34 3.02 -2.92 5.57
C LYS A 34 2.14 -1.68 5.35
N GLU A 35 0.81 -1.84 5.33
CA GLU A 35 -0.14 -0.73 5.21
C GLU A 35 0.05 0.29 6.35
N ASN A 36 0.39 -0.16 7.56
CA ASN A 36 0.67 0.72 8.69
C ASN A 36 2.13 1.23 8.75
N GLY A 37 2.96 0.95 7.74
CA GLY A 37 4.34 1.42 7.66
C GLY A 37 5.30 0.78 8.67
N LYS A 38 4.94 -0.36 9.27
CA LYS A 38 5.82 -1.14 10.16
C LYS A 38 6.76 -2.05 9.38
N ARG A 39 6.47 -2.28 8.09
CA ARG A 39 7.29 -3.05 7.16
C ARG A 39 7.19 -2.43 5.77
N GLU A 40 8.29 -2.48 5.03
CA GLU A 40 8.30 -1.98 3.65
C GLU A 40 7.61 -2.97 2.70
N PHE A 41 6.99 -2.45 1.63
CA PHE A 41 6.53 -3.27 0.50
C PHE A 41 7.74 -3.63 -0.37
N THR A 42 7.74 -4.83 -0.94
CA THR A 42 8.69 -5.15 -2.02
C THR A 42 8.27 -4.40 -3.29
N LEU A 43 9.19 -4.26 -4.25
CA LEU A 43 8.88 -3.65 -5.55
C LEU A 43 7.74 -4.39 -6.28
N TYR A 44 7.70 -5.72 -6.16
CA TYR A 44 6.64 -6.54 -6.75
C TYR A 44 5.28 -6.25 -6.12
N GLU A 45 5.21 -6.23 -4.78
CA GLU A 45 3.98 -5.89 -4.05
C GLU A 45 3.50 -4.47 -4.37
N ALA A 46 4.43 -3.50 -4.38
CA ALA A 46 4.13 -2.11 -4.70
C ALA A 46 3.55 -1.98 -6.13
N LYS A 47 4.17 -2.63 -7.11
CA LYS A 47 3.68 -2.65 -8.51
C LYS A 47 2.26 -3.20 -8.60
N ASN A 48 1.97 -4.29 -7.90
CA ASN A 48 0.63 -4.89 -7.90
C ASN A 48 -0.40 -3.97 -7.23
N ILE A 49 -0.06 -3.33 -6.12
CA ILE A 49 -0.93 -2.34 -5.45
C ILE A 49 -1.23 -1.15 -6.38
N ILE A 50 -0.21 -0.64 -7.08
CA ILE A 50 -0.36 0.48 -8.03
C ILE A 50 -1.40 0.15 -9.10
N ASN A 51 -1.31 -1.06 -9.66
CA ASN A 51 -2.24 -1.52 -10.68
C ASN A 51 -3.64 -1.77 -10.11
N LEU A 52 -3.73 -2.47 -8.98
CA LEU A 52 -5.01 -2.84 -8.34
C LEU A 52 -5.82 -1.62 -7.91
N LEU A 53 -5.17 -0.64 -7.27
CA LEU A 53 -5.82 0.57 -6.75
C LEU A 53 -5.78 1.75 -7.74
N LYS A 54 -5.31 1.54 -8.97
CA LYS A 54 -5.17 2.54 -10.03
C LYS A 54 -4.55 3.84 -9.51
N LEU A 55 -3.40 3.71 -8.83
CA LEU A 55 -2.71 4.84 -8.23
C LEU A 55 -2.13 5.75 -9.31
N ASN A 56 -2.31 7.06 -9.16
CA ASN A 56 -1.60 8.04 -9.97
C ASN A 56 -0.19 8.33 -9.42
N LEU A 57 0.66 8.99 -10.22
CA LEU A 57 2.05 9.27 -9.84
C LEU A 57 2.20 10.00 -8.50
N LYS A 58 1.29 10.94 -8.19
CA LYS A 58 1.30 11.66 -6.92
C LYS A 58 1.00 10.70 -5.75
N GLU A 59 -0.01 9.85 -5.88
CA GLU A 59 -0.35 8.83 -4.87
C GLU A 59 0.78 7.82 -4.67
N VAL A 60 1.45 7.39 -5.75
CA VAL A 60 2.62 6.52 -5.67
C VAL A 60 3.74 7.16 -4.84
N ASN A 61 4.07 8.42 -5.14
CA ASN A 61 5.05 9.18 -4.36
C ASN A 61 4.63 9.33 -2.90
N ASP A 62 3.39 9.74 -2.67
CA ASP A 62 2.86 9.97 -1.33
C ASP A 62 2.83 8.70 -0.46
N ILE A 63 2.55 7.54 -1.07
CA ILE A 63 2.44 6.25 -0.37
C ILE A 63 3.83 5.63 -0.12
N PHE A 64 4.64 5.48 -1.17
CA PHE A 64 5.85 4.66 -1.14
C PHE A 64 7.14 5.46 -0.95
N PHE A 65 7.17 6.77 -1.25
CA PHE A 65 8.40 7.57 -1.26
C PHE A 65 8.40 8.76 -0.29
N ASN A 66 7.25 9.15 0.26
CA ASN A 66 7.11 10.34 1.13
C ASN A 66 7.76 10.21 2.52
N SER A 67 8.36 9.05 2.84
CA SER A 67 9.14 8.85 4.08
C SER A 67 10.58 9.38 3.97
N SER A 68 11.05 9.74 2.77
CA SER A 68 12.44 10.12 2.50
C SER A 68 12.73 11.61 2.75
N ILE A 69 11.72 12.39 3.14
CA ILE A 69 11.85 13.83 3.40
C ILE A 69 11.47 14.10 4.86
N SER A 70 12.23 13.50 5.77
CA SER A 70 12.32 14.03 7.13
C SER A 70 13.78 14.38 7.35
N LYS A 71 14.00 15.68 7.63
CA LYS A 71 15.26 16.41 7.83
C LYS A 71 16.41 15.62 8.46
#